data_AF-A0A821R4C7-F1
#
_entry.id   AF-A0A821R4C7-F1
#
_cell.length_a   1.000
_cell.length_b   1.000
_cell.length_c   1.000
_cell.angle_alpha   90.00
_cell.angle_beta   90.00
_cell.angle_gamma   90.00
#
_symmetry.space_group_name_H-M   'P 1'
#
loop_
_entity.id
_entity.type
_entity.pdbx_description
1 polymer ?
#
loop_
_entity_poly.entity_id
_entity_poly.type
_entity_poly.pdbx_seq_one_letter_code
_entity_poly.pdbx_strand_id
1 'polypeptide(L)' 'MIYHQKFGEFGVLEGQFTEPSGVAVNAQGDIIVADTNNHRIQIFDSNGRFRFQFGECGKRDGQLLYPNRVAVFRQSG' A
#
# COMPACT_ATOMS: atom_id res chain seq x y z
N MET A 1 -17.53 -17.20 -8.54
CA MET A 1 -16.91 -16.14 -7.73
C MET A 1 -16.44 -15.05 -8.68
N ILE A 2 -16.85 -13.80 -8.45
CA ILE A 2 -16.41 -12.62 -9.23
C ILE A 2 -15.89 -11.57 -8.25
N TYR A 3 -14.90 -10.77 -8.65
CA TYR A 3 -14.53 -9.62 -7.85
C TYR A 3 -15.64 -8.57 -7.93
N HIS A 4 -15.91 -7.86 -6.83
CA HIS A 4 -16.88 -6.76 -6.80
C HIS A 4 -16.20 -5.40 -7.03
N GLN A 5 -14.87 -5.35 -6.91
CA GLN A 5 -14.09 -4.13 -7.09
C GLN A 5 -12.68 -4.45 -7.58
N LYS A 6 -12.11 -3.53 -8.35
CA LYS A 6 -10.71 -3.51 -8.76
C LYS A 6 -10.22 -2.06 -8.75
N PHE A 7 -8.96 -1.84 -8.41
CA PHE A 7 -8.33 -0.53 -8.48
C PHE A 7 -6.82 -0.70 -8.73
N GLY A 8 -6.17 0.40 -9.09
CA GLY A 8 -4.76 0.40 -9.47
C GLY A 8 -4.54 0.28 -10.96
N GLU A 9 -3.46 0.92 -11.41
CA GLU A 9 -2.91 0.83 -12.76
C GLU A 9 -1.39 0.99 -12.68
N PHE A 10 -0.68 0.73 -13.79
CA PHE A 10 0.77 0.89 -13.82
C PHE A 10 1.17 2.37 -13.74
N GLY A 11 2.10 2.71 -12.84
CA GLY A 11 2.70 4.05 -12.80
C GLY A 11 3.22 4.46 -11.43
N VAL A 12 3.48 5.76 -11.29
CA VAL A 12 4.17 6.37 -10.14
C VAL A 12 3.29 7.39 -9.41
N LEU A 13 2.12 7.73 -9.95
CA LEU A 13 1.18 8.66 -9.32
C LEU A 13 0.41 7.99 -8.18
N GLU A 14 -0.35 8.78 -7.42
CA GLU A 14 -1.24 8.29 -6.38
C GLU A 14 -2.21 7.25 -6.92
N GLY A 15 -2.32 6.11 -6.24
CA GLY A 15 -3.17 5.01 -6.66
C GLY A 15 -2.63 4.16 -7.83
N GLN A 16 -1.46 4.49 -8.36
CA GLN A 16 -0.75 3.68 -9.35
C GLN A 16 0.33 2.83 -8.69
N PHE A 17 0.70 1.72 -9.32
CA PHE A 17 1.68 0.78 -8.79
C PHE A 17 2.72 0.40 -9.84
N THR A 18 3.93 0.11 -9.40
CA THR A 18 4.93 -0.56 -10.26
C THR A 18 5.06 -2.03 -9.92
N GLU A 19 5.00 -2.38 -8.63
CA GLU A 19 4.99 -3.77 -8.18
C GLU A 19 4.32 -3.88 -6.79
N PRO A 20 3.01 -4.17 -6.72
CA PRO A 20 2.28 -4.29 -5.46
C PRO A 20 2.53 -5.65 -4.77
N SER A 21 3.71 -5.84 -4.17
CA SER A 21 4.19 -7.15 -3.70
C SER A 21 3.64 -7.58 -2.33
N GLY A 22 3.12 -6.64 -1.54
CA GLY A 22 2.59 -6.88 -0.20
C GLY A 22 1.24 -6.19 0.01
N VAL A 23 0.31 -6.87 0.69
CA VAL A 23 -0.98 -6.29 1.06
C VAL A 23 -1.36 -6.70 2.49
N ALA A 24 -1.92 -5.77 3.25
CA ALA A 24 -2.52 -6.00 4.55
C ALA A 24 -3.78 -5.14 4.72
N VAL A 25 -4.65 -5.51 5.66
CA VAL A 25 -5.88 -4.78 5.95
C VAL A 25 -5.92 -4.45 7.45
N ASN A 26 -6.26 -3.21 7.80
CA ASN A 26 -6.41 -2.79 9.19
C ASN A 26 -7.84 -3.07 9.72
N ALA A 27 -8.10 -2.78 11.00
CA ALA A 27 -9.42 -3.01 11.61
C ALA A 27 -10.53 -2.10 11.05
N GLN A 28 -10.17 -1.00 10.40
CA GLN A 28 -11.08 -0.06 9.75
C GLN A 28 -11.42 -0.47 8.31
N GLY A 29 -10.79 -1.52 7.79
CA GLY A 29 -10.97 -1.98 6.41
C GLY A 29 -10.12 -1.23 5.39
N ASP A 30 -9.16 -0.40 5.82
CA ASP A 30 -8.20 0.21 4.91
C ASP A 30 -7.24 -0.86 4.37
N ILE A 31 -6.88 -0.73 3.10
CA ILE A 31 -5.98 -1.61 2.38
C ILE A 31 -4.61 -0.94 2.32
N ILE A 32 -3.60 -1.58 2.91
CA ILE A 32 -2.22 -1.11 2.93
C ILE A 32 -1.44 -1.94 1.91
N VAL A 33 -0.78 -1.28 0.97
CA VAL A 33 -0.05 -1.93 -0.13
C VAL A 33 1.42 -1.50 -0.12
N ALA A 34 2.33 -2.47 -0.18
CA ALA A 34 3.75 -2.25 -0.43
C ALA A 34 3.98 -2.13 -1.95
N ASP A 35 4.37 -0.95 -2.42
CA ASP A 35 4.61 -0.64 -3.83
C ASP A 35 6.12 -0.63 -4.07
N THR A 36 6.65 -1.84 -4.30
CA THR A 36 8.06 -2.21 -4.11
C THR A 36 9.01 -1.35 -4.94
N ASN A 37 8.74 -1.20 -6.24
CA ASN A 37 9.62 -0.47 -7.16
C ASN A 37 9.40 1.06 -7.12
N ASN A 38 8.32 1.52 -6.47
CA ASN A 38 8.13 2.94 -6.14
C ASN A 38 8.65 3.29 -4.74
N HIS A 39 9.17 2.31 -3.98
CA HIS A 39 9.77 2.53 -2.68
C HIS A 39 8.83 3.23 -1.68
N ARG A 40 7.53 2.89 -1.73
CA ARG A 40 6.50 3.53 -0.92
C ARG A 40 5.46 2.53 -0.42
N ILE A 41 4.74 2.94 0.62
CA ILE A 41 3.52 2.27 1.07
C ILE A 41 2.33 3.17 0.71
N GLN A 42 1.30 2.58 0.12
CA GLN A 42 0.05 3.28 -0.22
C GLN A 42 -1.11 2.72 0.59
N ILE A 43 -2.00 3.60 1.05
CA ILE A 43 -3.15 3.25 1.88
C ILE A 43 -4.41 3.67 1.15
N PHE A 44 -5.36 2.74 1.06
CA PHE A 44 -6.65 2.91 0.40
C PHE A 44 -7.77 2.63 1.39
N ASP A 45 -8.94 3.23 1.19
CA ASP A 45 -10.13 2.83 1.93
C ASP A 45 -10.65 1.46 1.45
N SER A 46 -11.70 0.95 2.09
CA SER A 46 -12.34 -0.31 1.73
C SER A 46 -12.96 -0.32 0.33
N ASN A 47 -13.10 0.84 -0.31
CA ASN A 47 -13.60 1.01 -1.67
C ASN A 47 -12.46 1.21 -2.69
N GLY A 48 -11.19 1.03 -2.30
CA GLY A 48 -10.04 1.22 -3.17
C GLY A 48 -9.73 2.68 -3.52
N ARG A 49 -10.27 3.66 -2.78
CA ARG A 49 -9.91 5.07 -2.96
C ARG A 49 -8.62 5.37 -2.23
N PHE A 50 -7.68 6.00 -2.93
CA PHE A 50 -6.41 6.44 -2.34
C PHE A 50 -6.67 7.38 -1.16
N ARG A 51 -6.02 7.12 -0.03
CA ARG A 51 -6.07 7.97 1.16
C ARG A 51 -4.79 8.78 1.30
N PHE A 52 -3.66 8.10 1.38
CA PHE A 52 -2.34 8.71 1.49
C PHE A 52 -1.23 7.69 1.20
N GLN A 53 0.00 8.18 1.09
CA GLN A 53 1.20 7.37 0.94
C GLN A 53 2.31 7.88 1.85
N PHE A 54 3.30 7.03 2.11
CA PHE A 54 4.55 7.42 2.74
C PHE A 54 5.70 6.52 2.28
N GLY A 55 6.93 7.00 2.48
CA GLY A 55 8.13 6.36 1.96
C GLY A 55 8.57 6.95 0.63
N GLU A 56 9.88 6.99 0.44
CA GLU A 56 10.56 7.34 -0.80
C GLU A 56 11.84 6.49 -0.91
N CYS A 57 12.43 6.39 -2.10
CA CYS A 57 13.64 5.60 -2.29
C CYS A 57 14.81 6.12 -1.45
N GLY A 58 15.35 5.27 -0.58
CA GLY A 58 16.57 5.59 0.15
C GLY A 58 16.81 4.74 1.38
N LYS A 59 17.72 5.21 2.25
CA LYS A 59 18.23 4.48 3.42
C LYS A 59 18.23 5.31 4.71
N ARG A 60 17.61 6.48 4.69
CA ARG A 60 17.46 7.36 5.85
C ARG A 60 16.11 7.12 6.51
N ASP A 61 15.89 7.73 7.68
CA ASP A 61 14.61 7.69 8.37
C ASP A 61 13.49 8.19 7.45
N GLY A 62 12.37 7.45 7.44
CA GLY A 62 11.24 7.71 6.54
C GLY A 62 11.43 7.22 5.10
N GLN A 63 12.62 6.74 4.71
CA GLN A 63 12.89 6.19 3.38
C GLN A 63 12.77 4.67 3.36
N LEU A 64 12.46 4.09 2.20
CA LEU A 64 12.31 2.66 1.98
C LEU A 64 13.18 2.20 0.80
N LEU A 65 13.63 0.96 0.86
CA LEU A 65 14.38 0.32 -0.22
C LEU A 65 13.76 -1.04 -0.52
N TYR A 66 13.00 -1.12 -1.61
CA TYR A 66 12.28 -2.34 -2.04
C TYR A 66 11.39 -2.96 -0.94
N PRO A 67 10.40 -2.21 -0.38
CA PRO A 67 9.48 -2.76 0.61
C PRO A 67 8.59 -3.84 -0.03
N ASN A 68 8.72 -5.09 0.39
CA ASN A 68 8.08 -6.23 -0.29
C ASN A 68 6.82 -6.78 0.40
N ARG A 69 6.69 -6.60 1.72
CA ARG A 69 5.60 -7.14 2.55
C ARG A 69 5.19 -6.10 3.57
N VAL A 70 3.92 -6.18 3.99
CA VAL A 70 3.36 -5.33 5.05
C VAL A 70 2.50 -6.19 5.98
N ALA A 71 2.45 -5.80 7.24
CA ALA A 71 1.53 -6.33 8.24
C ALA A 71 1.01 -5.18 9.09
N VAL A 72 -0.20 -5.32 9.61
CA VAL A 72 -0.79 -4.32 10.51
C VAL A 72 -0.88 -4.94 11.90
N PHE A 73 -0.33 -4.24 12.89
CA PHE A 73 -0.54 -4.61 14.28
C PHE A 73 -1.98 -4.29 14.67
N ARG A 74 -2.73 -5.32 15.09
CA ARG A 74 -4.05 -5.14 15.66
C ARG A 74 -3.93 -5.04 17.17
N GLN A 75 -4.13 -3.85 17.72
CA GLN A 75 -4.19 -3.68 19.16
C GLN A 75 -5.52 -4.29 19.65
N SER A 76 -5.42 -5.41 20.35
CA SER A 76 -6.54 -5.99 21.09
C SER A 76 -6.79 -5.12 22.32
N GLY A 77 -7.99 -4.55 22.43
CA GLY A 77 -8.45 -3.95 23.68
C GLY A 77 -8.80 -5.01 24.72
#